data_AF-A0A8T5KSG9-F1
#
_entry.id   AF-A0A8T5KSG9-F1
#
_cell.length_a   1.000
_cell.length_b   1.000
_cell.length_c   1.000
_cell.angle_alpha   90.00
_cell.angle_beta   90.00
_cell.angle_gamma   90.00
#
_symmetry.space_group_name_H-M   'P 1'
#
loop_
_entity.id
_entity.type
_entity.pdbx_description
1 polymer ?
#
loop_
_entity_poly.entity_id
_entity_poly.type
_entity_poly.pdbx_seq_one_letter_code
_entity_poly.pdbx_strand_id
1 'polypeptide(L)' 'LNANMFRNGADYAVYINNAQEFDASDAGALPEEAISWGKILPDAETVKVYGDATILFPILVAGSFTKEG' A
#
# COMPACT_ATOMS: atom_id res chain seq x y z
N LEU A 1 8.52 -3.95 0.06
CA LEU A 1 7.66 -5.15 0.21
C LEU A 1 8.43 -6.46 0.40
N ASN A 2 9.56 -6.69 -0.30
CA ASN A 2 10.30 -7.97 -0.24
C ASN A 2 10.62 -8.49 1.18
N ALA A 3 10.89 -7.62 2.15
CA ALA A 3 11.13 -8.04 3.54
C ALA A 3 9.94 -8.79 4.15
N ASN A 4 8.70 -8.39 3.83
CA ASN A 4 7.50 -9.03 4.36
C ASN A 4 7.28 -10.44 3.81
N MET A 5 7.83 -10.75 2.63
CA MET A 5 7.77 -12.11 2.07
C MET A 5 8.38 -13.15 3.03
N PHE A 6 9.43 -12.77 3.78
CA PHE A 6 10.10 -13.66 4.75
C PHE A 6 9.30 -13.89 6.03
N ARG A 7 8.21 -13.14 6.25
CA ARG A 7 7.25 -13.35 7.33
C ARG A 7 5.86 -13.75 6.81
N ASN A 8 5.82 -14.40 5.63
CA ASN A 8 4.61 -14.85 4.94
C ASN A 8 3.64 -13.73 4.51
N GLY A 9 4.12 -12.50 4.39
CA GLY A 9 3.33 -11.35 3.96
C GLY A 9 3.00 -10.35 5.07
N ALA A 10 2.53 -9.19 4.66
CA ALA A 10 1.96 -8.17 5.55
C ALA A 10 0.46 -8.39 5.76
N ASP A 11 -0.04 -8.11 6.96
CA ASP A 11 -1.46 -8.18 7.32
C ASP A 11 -2.27 -6.95 6.84
N TYR A 12 -1.59 -5.82 6.64
CA TYR A 12 -2.17 -4.56 6.20
C TYR A 12 -1.25 -3.87 5.19
N ALA A 13 -1.82 -3.20 4.18
CA ALA A 13 -1.05 -2.40 3.24
C ALA A 13 -1.81 -1.16 2.73
N VAL A 14 -1.19 0.01 2.86
CA VAL A 14 -1.69 1.27 2.30
C VAL A 14 -0.64 1.82 1.34
N TYR A 15 -1.00 1.98 0.06
CA TYR A 15 -0.14 2.63 -0.94
C TYR A 15 -0.66 4.02 -1.24
N ILE A 16 0.24 5.01 -1.25
CA ILE A 16 -0.03 6.37 -1.75
C ILE A 16 1.00 6.67 -2.82
N ASN A 17 0.59 6.66 -4.08
CA ASN A 17 1.42 7.04 -5.21
C ASN A 17 0.56 7.48 -6.39
N ASN A 18 1.18 8.05 -7.42
CA ASN A 18 0.53 8.46 -8.66
C ASN A 18 0.88 7.54 -9.86
N ALA A 19 1.62 6.47 -9.62
CA ALA A 19 2.08 5.54 -10.64
C ALA A 19 0.94 4.61 -11.10
N GLN A 20 0.88 4.36 -12.40
CA GLN A 20 -0.20 3.63 -13.06
C GLN A 20 0.26 2.21 -13.42
N GLU A 21 -0.68 1.27 -13.46
CA GLU A 21 -0.39 -0.15 -13.74
C GLU A 21 0.01 -0.43 -15.20
N PHE A 22 -0.38 0.45 -16.15
CA PHE A 22 -0.28 0.16 -17.59
C PHE A 22 1.14 -0.11 -18.10
N ASP A 23 2.17 0.40 -17.42
CA ASP A 23 3.57 0.21 -17.79
C ASP A 23 4.22 -1.02 -17.13
N ALA A 24 3.45 -1.78 -16.34
CA ALA A 24 3.87 -2.97 -15.61
C ALA A 24 5.11 -2.74 -14.72
N SER A 25 5.28 -1.53 -14.19
CA SER A 25 6.34 -1.22 -13.22
C SER A 25 5.96 -1.67 -11.80
N ASP A 26 6.95 -2.07 -11.00
CA ASP A 26 6.75 -2.38 -9.56
C ASP A 26 6.20 -1.17 -8.78
N ALA A 27 6.50 0.05 -9.23
CA ALA A 27 5.95 1.29 -8.65
C ALA A 27 4.46 1.47 -8.97
N GLY A 28 4.05 1.09 -10.18
CA GLY A 28 2.67 1.18 -10.69
C GLY A 28 1.79 0.00 -10.31
N ALA A 29 2.37 -1.11 -9.86
CA ALA A 29 1.67 -2.33 -9.48
C ALA A 29 0.51 -2.08 -8.49
N LEU A 30 -0.54 -2.89 -8.62
CA LEU A 30 -1.62 -2.95 -7.66
C LEU A 30 -1.25 -3.85 -6.46
N PRO A 31 -1.87 -3.69 -5.27
CA PRO A 31 -1.65 -4.58 -4.13
C PRO A 31 -1.83 -6.07 -4.45
N GLU A 32 -2.74 -6.40 -5.38
CA GLU A 32 -3.03 -7.75 -5.86
C GLU A 32 -1.80 -8.42 -6.48
N GLU A 33 -0.94 -7.66 -7.16
CA GLU A 33 0.33 -8.20 -7.67
C GLU A 33 1.24 -8.62 -6.50
N ALA A 34 1.37 -7.77 -5.48
CA ALA A 34 2.17 -8.09 -4.29
C ALA A 34 1.61 -9.30 -3.50
N ILE A 35 0.29 -9.52 -3.51
CA ILE A 35 -0.34 -10.74 -2.97
C ILE A 35 0.11 -11.98 -3.75
N SER A 36 0.15 -11.91 -5.09
CA SER A 36 0.59 -13.03 -5.93
C SER A 36 2.03 -13.50 -5.64
N TRP A 37 2.88 -12.57 -5.17
CA TRP A 37 4.25 -12.83 -4.77
C TRP A 37 4.42 -13.22 -3.29
N GLY A 38 3.34 -13.29 -2.51
CA GLY A 38 3.39 -13.54 -1.06
C GLY A 38 4.02 -12.40 -0.25
N LYS A 39 4.10 -11.20 -0.82
CA LYS A 39 4.60 -10.00 -0.11
C LYS A 39 3.51 -9.40 0.79
N ILE A 40 2.25 -9.66 0.49
CA ILE A 40 1.04 -9.33 1.26
C ILE A 40 0.21 -10.60 1.42
N LEU A 41 -0.46 -10.77 2.56
CA LEU A 41 -1.34 -11.91 2.81
C LEU A 41 -2.61 -11.84 1.93
N PRO A 42 -3.18 -12.97 1.47
CA PRO A 42 -4.40 -12.97 0.66
C PRO A 42 -5.64 -12.37 1.35
N ASP A 43 -5.70 -12.44 2.67
CA ASP A 43 -6.77 -11.92 3.53
C ASP A 43 -6.44 -10.55 4.16
N ALA A 44 -5.32 -9.93 3.77
CA ALA A 44 -4.91 -8.62 4.25
C ALA A 44 -5.90 -7.51 3.82
N GLU A 45 -6.09 -6.53 4.68
CA GLU A 45 -6.78 -5.30 4.31
C GLU A 45 -5.81 -4.40 3.54
N THR A 46 -6.13 -4.13 2.26
CA THR A 46 -5.27 -3.35 1.39
C THR A 46 -6.01 -2.21 0.70
N VAL A 47 -5.32 -1.10 0.46
CA VAL A 47 -5.84 0.02 -0.32
C VAL A 47 -4.71 0.73 -1.06
N LYS A 48 -4.96 1.10 -2.32
CA LYS A 48 -4.12 2.00 -3.10
C LYS A 48 -4.87 3.30 -3.35
N VAL A 49 -4.32 4.41 -2.88
CA VAL A 49 -4.85 5.76 -3.11
C VAL A 49 -4.00 6.44 -4.16
N TYR A 50 -4.61 6.75 -5.31
CA TYR A 50 -3.95 7.44 -6.40
C TYR A 50 -3.87 8.94 -6.11
N GLY A 51 -2.66 9.50 -6.03
CA GLY A 51 -2.45 10.93 -5.87
C GLY A 51 -1.08 11.31 -5.34
N ASP A 52 -0.87 12.61 -5.15
CA ASP A 52 0.38 13.15 -4.60
C ASP A 52 0.41 12.99 -3.07
N ALA A 53 1.49 12.38 -2.57
CA ALA A 53 1.67 12.15 -1.15
C ALA A 53 1.70 13.45 -0.33
N THR A 54 2.18 14.56 -0.90
CA THR A 54 2.22 15.86 -0.21
C THR A 54 0.83 16.40 0.13
N ILE A 55 -0.20 16.01 -0.62
CA ILE A 55 -1.59 16.36 -0.38
C ILE A 55 -2.25 15.32 0.53
N LEU A 56 -2.09 14.04 0.21
CA LEU A 56 -2.84 12.96 0.84
C LEU A 56 -2.30 12.55 2.22
N PHE A 57 -0.97 12.55 2.40
CA PHE A 57 -0.35 12.05 3.62
C PHE A 57 -0.69 12.90 4.86
N PRO A 58 -0.70 14.24 4.82
CA PRO A 58 -1.13 15.04 5.98
C PRO A 58 -2.57 14.75 6.42
N ILE A 59 -3.48 14.51 5.47
CA ILE A 59 -4.89 14.16 5.75
C ILE A 59 -4.97 12.78 6.41
N LEU A 60 -4.24 11.79 5.88
CA LEU A 60 -4.16 10.46 6.47
C LEU A 60 -3.68 10.54 7.92
N VAL A 61 -2.60 11.29 8.18
CA VAL A 61 -2.04 11.49 9.52
C VAL A 61 -3.06 12.12 10.45
N ALA A 62 -3.73 13.19 10.01
CA ALA A 62 -4.76 13.88 10.79
C ALA A 62 -5.93 12.95 11.20
N GLY A 63 -6.36 12.08 10.28
CA GLY A 63 -7.48 11.14 10.50
C GLY A 63 -7.13 9.86 11.24
N SER A 64 -5.83 9.58 11.47
CA SER A 64 -5.37 8.33 12.09
C SER A 64 -4.38 8.59 13.23
N PHE A 65 -3.11 8.84 12.91
CA PHE A 65 -2.01 8.92 13.88
C PHE A 65 -2.15 10.05 14.92
N THR A 66 -2.84 11.15 14.60
CA THR A 66 -3.04 12.27 15.55
C THR A 66 -4.45 12.32 16.14
N LYS A 67 -5.33 11.38 15.77
CA LYS A 67 -6.67 11.34 16.34
C LYS A 67 -6.55 10.90 17.80
N GLU A 68 -6.90 11.78 18.74
CA GLU A 68 -7.08 11.37 20.13
C GLU A 68 -8.22 10.34 20.18
N GLY A 69 -7.95 9.21 20.83
CA GLY A 69 -8.91 8.11 20.99
C GLY A 69 -10.10 8.47 21.88
#